data_AF-A0A131XH65-F1
#
_entry.id   AF-A0A131XH65-F1
#
_cell.length_a   1.000
_cell.length_b   1.000
_cell.length_c   1.000
_cell.angle_alpha   90.00
_cell.angle_beta   90.00
_cell.angle_gamma   90.00
#
_symmetry.space_group_name_H-M   'P 1'
#
loop_
_entity.id
_entity.type
_entity.pdbx_description
1 polymer ?
#
loop_
_entity_poly.entity_id
_entity_poly.type
_entity_poly.pdbx_seq_one_letter_code
_entity_poly.pdbx_strand_id
1 'polypeptide(L)'
;MASSPLILRVKSAQGQFRLDTLHVDSTVEELLGCLFSLTGVPPASMRLLLSDAPPRPLDCADPQRRLDALPLRSGDTLIVEARREQPAETAALPKKKKEHHKEHKTLPPHKPEHKEEKDGEEEPLPGVLVKRPVPADNSCLFTSVYLALSNGDYDAGASGALRQVIADCVAADRETYTEAFLGRPNREYCTWILNEEHWGGAIELSVLSRHYNVEMVAVDAQSGRLHRFGADKGFDQRLLLLYDGIHYDPLVLEPLEPGRPVRTLFSTREDALLALALELAQEAKASRQYTDVRNFTLRCLVCDVGLVGQEAARRHAQDTGHSSYGEV
;
A
#
# COMPACT_ATOMS: atom_id res chain seq x y z
N MET A 1 39.10 12.33 -22.74
CA MET A 1 38.43 12.82 -21.51
C MET A 1 37.33 11.81 -21.19
N ALA A 2 37.29 11.25 -19.98
CA ALA A 2 36.28 10.23 -19.64
C ALA A 2 34.90 10.88 -19.53
N SER A 3 33.89 10.30 -20.19
CA SER A 3 32.52 10.81 -20.16
C SER A 3 31.87 10.60 -18.79
N SER A 4 31.13 11.60 -18.31
CA SER A 4 30.51 11.56 -16.98
C SER A 4 29.32 10.58 -16.94
N PRO A 5 29.19 9.74 -15.90
CA PRO A 5 28.08 8.80 -15.79
C PRO A 5 26.74 9.52 -15.55
N LEU A 6 25.70 9.05 -16.22
CA LEU A 6 24.32 9.54 -16.11
C LEU A 6 23.47 8.51 -15.34
N ILE A 7 23.09 8.87 -14.11
CA ILE A 7 22.30 7.99 -13.23
C ILE A 7 20.86 8.48 -13.20
N LEU A 8 19.91 7.66 -13.63
CA LEU A 8 18.50 8.02 -13.72
C LEU A 8 17.66 7.07 -12.86
N ARG A 9 16.61 7.60 -12.22
CA ARG A 9 15.56 6.80 -11.58
C ARG A 9 14.45 6.58 -12.60
N VAL A 10 14.13 5.35 -12.94
CA VAL A 10 13.12 5.02 -13.93
C VAL A 10 11.86 4.58 -13.20
N LYS A 11 10.70 5.17 -13.49
CA LYS A 11 9.40 4.72 -12.99
C LYS A 11 8.59 4.20 -14.17
N SER A 12 8.08 2.99 -14.10
CA SER A 12 7.14 2.45 -15.09
C SER A 12 5.99 1.74 -14.40
N ALA A 13 5.02 1.26 -15.18
CA ALA A 13 3.92 0.44 -14.68
C ALA A 13 4.40 -0.86 -13.98
N GLN A 14 5.65 -1.29 -14.23
CA GLN A 14 6.24 -2.50 -13.65
C GLN A 14 7.04 -2.22 -12.37
N GLY A 15 7.20 -0.95 -11.98
CA GLY A 15 7.91 -0.57 -10.78
C GLY A 15 8.92 0.56 -11.00
N GLN A 16 9.81 0.74 -10.02
CA GLN A 16 10.86 1.74 -10.09
C GLN A 16 12.22 1.05 -10.20
N PHE A 17 13.01 1.48 -11.17
CA PHE A 17 14.32 0.94 -11.50
C PHE A 17 15.36 2.04 -11.39
N ARG A 18 16.62 1.65 -11.23
CA ARG A 18 17.77 2.55 -11.33
C ARG A 18 18.50 2.23 -12.62
N LEU A 19 18.76 3.25 -13.43
CA LEU A 19 19.52 3.16 -14.67
C LEU A 19 20.83 3.94 -14.50
N ASP A 20 21.94 3.24 -14.37
CA ASP A 20 23.28 3.82 -14.15
C ASP A 20 24.33 3.36 -15.18
N THR A 21 23.86 2.76 -16.28
CA THR A 21 24.71 2.24 -17.37
C THR A 21 24.95 3.24 -18.51
N LEU A 22 24.35 4.44 -18.45
CA LEU A 22 24.46 5.46 -19.49
C LEU A 22 25.46 6.55 -19.09
N HIS A 23 26.02 7.22 -20.09
CA HIS A 23 26.87 8.39 -19.92
C HIS A 23 26.22 9.62 -20.54
N VAL A 24 26.70 10.81 -20.22
CA VAL A 24 26.15 12.07 -20.76
C VAL A 24 26.29 12.18 -22.29
N ASP A 25 27.26 11.48 -22.89
CA ASP A 25 27.48 11.38 -24.33
C ASP A 25 26.76 10.20 -25.00
N SER A 26 26.03 9.37 -24.23
CA SER A 26 25.16 8.33 -24.77
C SER A 26 24.06 8.91 -25.66
N THR A 27 23.47 8.07 -26.50
CA THR A 27 22.40 8.47 -27.43
C THR A 27 21.00 8.17 -26.89
N VAL A 28 19.99 8.78 -27.50
CA VAL A 28 18.57 8.48 -27.24
C VAL A 28 18.25 7.00 -27.57
N GLU A 29 18.85 6.44 -28.61
CA GLU A 29 18.70 5.02 -28.97
C GLU A 29 19.18 4.10 -27.84
N GLU A 30 20.36 4.38 -27.28
CA GLU A 30 20.91 3.63 -26.14
C GLU A 30 20.01 3.77 -24.90
N LEU A 31 19.48 4.98 -24.64
CA LEU A 31 18.51 5.21 -23.56
C LEU A 31 17.25 4.36 -23.76
N LEU A 32 16.64 4.38 -24.94
CA LEU A 32 15.43 3.62 -25.24
C LEU A 32 15.67 2.11 -25.17
N GLY A 33 16.84 1.63 -25.62
CA GLY A 33 17.26 0.23 -25.50
C GLY A 33 17.35 -0.22 -24.04
N CYS A 34 18.04 0.56 -23.20
CA CYS A 34 18.12 0.28 -21.77
C CYS A 34 16.75 0.31 -21.08
N LEU A 35 15.89 1.25 -21.44
CA LEU A 35 14.54 1.35 -20.89
C LEU A 35 13.64 0.19 -21.34
N PHE A 36 13.79 -0.30 -22.57
CA PHE A 36 13.09 -1.50 -23.03
C PHE A 36 13.55 -2.74 -22.26
N SER A 37 14.85 -2.92 -22.06
CA SER A 37 15.37 -4.03 -21.25
C SER A 37 14.90 -3.98 -19.79
N LEU A 38 14.75 -2.78 -19.21
CA LEU A 38 14.30 -2.60 -17.82
C LEU A 38 12.78 -2.70 -17.64
N THR A 39 12.01 -2.24 -18.63
CA THR A 39 10.55 -2.06 -18.49
C THR A 39 9.73 -2.91 -19.44
N GLY A 40 10.36 -3.68 -20.33
CA GLY A 40 9.67 -4.48 -21.36
C GLY A 40 8.78 -3.69 -22.32
N VAL A 41 8.73 -2.35 -22.25
CA VAL A 41 7.93 -1.49 -23.13
C VAL A 41 8.71 -1.25 -24.43
N PRO A 42 8.24 -1.71 -25.60
CA PRO A 42 8.94 -1.49 -26.86
C PRO A 42 9.15 0.01 -27.13
N PRO A 43 10.31 0.45 -27.67
CA PRO A 43 10.57 1.86 -27.96
C PRO A 43 9.47 2.55 -28.78
N ALA A 44 8.84 1.82 -29.71
CA ALA A 44 7.74 2.32 -30.55
C ALA A 44 6.46 2.67 -29.78
N SER A 45 6.21 2.01 -28.64
CA SER A 45 5.08 2.31 -27.75
C SER A 45 5.53 3.03 -26.48
N MET A 46 6.79 3.43 -26.38
CA MET A 46 7.35 4.06 -25.17
C MET A 46 7.11 5.56 -25.18
N ARG A 47 6.54 6.09 -24.10
CA ARG A 47 6.45 7.52 -23.83
C ARG A 47 7.28 7.85 -22.59
N LEU A 48 8.21 8.79 -22.75
CA LEU A 48 9.12 9.23 -21.68
C LEU A 48 8.71 10.59 -21.14
N LEU A 49 8.61 10.70 -19.80
CA LEU A 49 8.33 11.95 -19.11
C LEU A 49 9.40 12.21 -18.03
N LEU A 50 9.82 13.45 -17.85
CA LEU A 50 10.59 13.88 -16.69
C LEU A 50 9.64 14.11 -15.51
N SER A 51 10.01 13.62 -14.33
CA SER A 51 9.25 13.70 -13.07
C SER A 51 9.20 15.09 -12.43
N ASP A 52 9.54 16.14 -13.16
CA ASP A 52 9.34 17.52 -12.69
C ASP A 52 7.85 17.73 -12.40
N ALA A 53 7.48 18.64 -11.51
CA ALA A 53 6.08 19.00 -11.29
C ALA A 53 5.76 20.28 -12.09
N PRO A 54 4.98 20.24 -13.19
CA PRO A 54 4.27 19.09 -13.77
C PRO A 54 5.13 18.19 -14.70
N PRO A 55 4.79 16.90 -14.87
CA PRO A 55 5.60 15.98 -15.66
C PRO A 55 5.70 16.41 -17.12
N ARG A 56 6.93 16.58 -17.61
CA ARG A 56 7.17 17.10 -18.97
C ARG A 56 7.59 15.98 -19.91
N PRO A 57 7.00 15.87 -21.12
CA PRO A 57 7.44 14.88 -22.08
C PRO A 57 8.89 15.14 -22.51
N LEU A 58 9.68 14.08 -22.54
CA LEU A 58 11.04 14.12 -23.06
C LEU A 58 11.00 13.84 -24.57
N ASP A 59 11.43 14.82 -25.36
CA ASP A 59 11.50 14.67 -26.81
C ASP A 59 12.63 13.71 -27.20
N CYS A 60 12.22 12.54 -27.71
CA CYS A 60 13.11 11.45 -28.12
C CYS A 60 12.94 11.14 -29.62
N ALA A 61 12.50 12.13 -30.44
CA ALA A 61 12.20 11.91 -31.85
C ALA A 61 13.44 11.56 -32.72
N ASP A 62 14.63 12.03 -32.33
CA ASP A 62 15.90 11.72 -32.99
C ASP A 62 16.71 10.70 -32.15
N PRO A 63 16.83 9.43 -32.61
CA PRO A 63 17.55 8.38 -31.88
C PRO A 63 19.05 8.64 -31.73
N GLN A 64 19.66 9.42 -32.62
CA GLN A 64 21.10 9.71 -32.61
C GLN A 64 21.45 10.95 -31.77
N ARG A 65 20.44 11.68 -31.28
CA ARG A 65 20.63 12.81 -30.38
C ARG A 65 21.30 12.34 -29.09
N ARG A 66 22.28 13.10 -28.60
CA ARG A 66 22.98 12.82 -27.34
C ARG A 66 22.16 13.23 -26.13
N LEU A 67 22.35 12.53 -25.01
CA LEU A 67 21.61 12.78 -23.76
C LEU A 67 21.99 14.11 -23.09
N ASP A 68 23.22 14.61 -23.28
CA ASP A 68 23.63 15.95 -22.84
C ASP A 68 22.90 17.11 -23.55
N ALA A 69 22.35 16.85 -24.73
CA ALA A 69 21.50 17.79 -25.46
C ALA A 69 20.02 17.72 -25.03
N LEU A 70 19.67 16.84 -24.09
CA LEU A 70 18.35 16.73 -23.47
C LEU A 70 18.36 17.36 -22.07
N PRO A 71 17.19 17.76 -21.53
CA PRO A 71 17.10 18.29 -20.17
C PRO A 71 17.18 17.17 -19.11
N LEU A 72 18.24 16.35 -19.17
CA LEU A 72 18.50 15.22 -18.29
C LEU A 72 19.73 15.47 -17.42
N ARG A 73 19.62 15.16 -16.13
CA ARG A 73 20.70 15.24 -15.15
C ARG A 73 20.77 13.96 -14.31
N SER A 74 21.96 13.65 -13.82
CA SER A 74 22.12 12.56 -12.86
C SER A 74 21.31 12.83 -11.60
N GLY A 75 20.50 11.85 -11.21
CA GLY A 75 19.54 11.92 -10.12
C GLY A 75 18.11 12.14 -10.61
N ASP A 76 17.88 12.53 -11.87
CA ASP A 76 16.55 12.78 -12.40
C ASP A 76 15.71 11.51 -12.43
N THR A 77 14.40 11.70 -12.39
CA THR A 77 13.45 10.60 -12.49
C THR A 77 12.74 10.64 -13.85
N LEU A 78 12.93 9.58 -14.64
CA LEU A 78 12.24 9.32 -15.91
C LEU A 78 11.05 8.41 -15.68
N ILE A 79 9.90 8.78 -16.21
CA ILE A 79 8.67 7.99 -16.19
C ILE A 79 8.51 7.38 -17.58
N VAL A 80 8.30 6.07 -17.63
CA VAL A 80 8.14 5.26 -18.85
C VAL A 80 6.72 4.73 -18.91
N GLU A 81 5.97 5.16 -19.90
CA GLU A 81 4.59 4.75 -20.15
C GLU A 81 4.49 3.96 -21.46
N ALA A 82 3.62 2.96 -21.51
CA ALA A 82 3.30 2.23 -22.73
C ALA A 82 2.04 2.82 -23.41
N ARG A 83 2.19 3.37 -24.62
CA ARG A 83 1.07 3.74 -25.49
C ARG A 83 0.47 2.46 -26.09
N ARG A 84 -0.79 2.18 -25.75
CA ARG A 84 -1.61 1.23 -26.50
C ARG A 84 -2.41 1.99 -27.55
N GLU A 85 -2.22 1.66 -28.82
CA GLU A 85 -3.17 2.02 -29.88
C GLU A 85 -4.48 1.25 -29.62
N GLN A 86 -5.59 1.96 -29.42
CA GLN A 86 -6.93 1.37 -29.29
C GLN A 86 -7.59 1.24 -30.66
N PRO A 87 -8.20 0.09 -31.00
CA PRO A 87 -9.27 0.02 -31.98
C PRO A 87 -10.61 0.46 -31.36
N ALA A 88 -11.45 1.11 -32.16
CA ALA A 88 -12.69 1.79 -31.77
C ALA A 88 -13.86 0.87 -31.31
N GLU A 89 -14.80 1.54 -30.63
CA GLU A 89 -16.01 1.10 -29.90
C GLU A 89 -16.96 0.09 -30.59
N THR A 90 -17.78 -0.59 -29.79
CA THR A 90 -19.25 -0.63 -29.97
C THR A 90 -20.00 -1.05 -28.68
N ALA A 91 -21.20 -0.49 -28.50
CA ALA A 91 -22.04 -0.49 -27.30
C ALA A 91 -23.14 -1.59 -27.28
N ALA A 92 -23.60 -2.03 -26.09
CA ALA A 92 -24.99 -2.42 -25.80
C ALA A 92 -25.28 -2.72 -24.29
N LEU A 93 -26.55 -2.55 -23.91
CA LEU A 93 -27.18 -2.28 -22.58
C LEU A 93 -27.62 -3.53 -21.73
N PRO A 94 -28.24 -3.37 -20.53
CA PRO A 94 -28.09 -4.24 -19.34
C PRO A 94 -29.22 -5.28 -19.10
N LYS A 95 -28.98 -6.25 -18.20
CA LYS A 95 -30.02 -7.12 -17.63
C LYS A 95 -29.94 -7.28 -16.10
N LYS A 96 -31.13 -7.51 -15.53
CA LYS A 96 -31.62 -7.34 -14.15
C LYS A 96 -31.00 -8.23 -13.06
N LYS A 97 -31.06 -7.68 -11.84
CA LYS A 97 -30.79 -8.27 -10.51
C LYS A 97 -31.60 -9.55 -10.23
N LYS A 98 -30.99 -10.46 -9.47
CA LYS A 98 -31.67 -11.36 -8.54
C LYS A 98 -30.95 -11.30 -7.19
N GLU A 99 -31.71 -10.96 -6.16
CA GLU A 99 -31.30 -10.84 -4.77
C GLU A 99 -31.27 -12.22 -4.12
N HIS A 100 -30.22 -12.49 -3.33
CA HIS A 100 -30.23 -13.50 -2.28
C HIS A 100 -29.84 -12.79 -0.98
N HIS A 101 -30.82 -12.62 -0.10
CA HIS A 101 -30.65 -12.12 1.26
C HIS A 101 -29.82 -13.12 2.07
N LYS A 102 -28.66 -12.70 2.57
CA LYS A 102 -28.07 -13.19 3.81
C LYS A 102 -27.85 -11.97 4.70
N GLU A 103 -28.43 -12.00 5.90
CA GLU A 103 -28.25 -10.98 6.93
C GLU A 103 -26.76 -10.83 7.26
N HIS A 104 -26.15 -9.72 6.81
CA HIS A 104 -24.91 -9.23 7.36
C HIS A 104 -25.25 -8.35 8.56
N LYS A 105 -24.67 -8.69 9.73
CA LYS A 105 -24.60 -7.75 10.84
C LYS A 105 -23.83 -6.52 10.35
N THR A 106 -24.55 -5.45 10.10
CA THR A 106 -23.98 -4.15 9.80
C THR A 106 -23.38 -3.60 11.08
N LEU A 107 -22.11 -3.19 11.03
CA LEU A 107 -21.54 -2.34 12.07
C LEU A 107 -22.45 -1.10 12.19
N PRO A 108 -22.92 -0.74 13.40
CA PRO A 108 -23.71 0.45 13.57
C PRO A 108 -22.90 1.66 13.10
N PRO A 109 -23.51 2.66 12.44
CA PRO A 109 -22.84 3.93 12.21
C PRO A 109 -22.44 4.50 13.58
N HIS A 110 -21.14 4.68 13.81
CA HIS A 110 -20.63 5.45 14.93
C HIS A 110 -21.08 6.90 14.74
N LYS A 111 -22.28 7.19 15.23
CA LYS A 111 -22.70 8.54 15.56
C LYS A 111 -22.36 8.70 17.04
N PRO A 112 -21.49 9.64 17.44
CA PRO A 112 -21.29 9.89 18.86
C PRO A 112 -22.63 10.38 19.41
N GLU A 113 -23.26 9.56 20.25
CA GLU A 113 -24.28 10.06 21.16
C GLU A 113 -23.55 10.97 22.14
N HIS A 114 -23.56 12.27 21.84
CA HIS A 114 -23.21 13.30 22.82
C HIS A 114 -24.20 13.20 23.99
N LYS A 115 -23.78 12.51 25.04
CA LYS A 115 -24.13 12.95 26.39
C LYS A 115 -23.23 14.14 26.69
N GLU A 116 -23.83 15.32 26.74
CA GLU A 116 -23.24 16.48 27.40
C GLU A 116 -23.02 16.12 28.87
N GLU A 117 -21.88 15.50 29.18
CA GLU A 117 -21.34 15.43 30.53
C GLU A 117 -20.14 16.38 30.61
N LYS A 118 -20.18 17.22 31.65
CA LYS A 118 -19.31 18.36 31.91
C LYS A 118 -17.83 18.08 31.67
N ASP A 119 -17.14 19.12 31.19
CA ASP A 119 -15.70 19.32 31.20
C ASP A 119 -15.08 18.94 32.56
N GLY A 120 -14.73 17.67 32.70
CA GLY A 120 -13.61 17.19 33.47
C GLY A 120 -12.69 16.56 32.46
N GLU A 121 -11.52 17.13 32.23
CA GLU A 121 -10.43 16.44 31.56
C GLU A 121 -10.07 15.23 32.43
N GLU A 122 -10.76 14.09 32.26
CA GLU A 122 -10.27 12.82 32.78
C GLU A 122 -8.93 12.58 32.10
N GLU A 123 -7.84 12.67 32.86
CA GLU A 123 -6.53 12.32 32.35
C GLU A 123 -6.60 10.90 31.74
N PRO A 124 -6.03 10.69 30.53
CA PRO A 124 -6.08 9.39 29.89
C PRO A 124 -5.48 8.34 30.84
N LEU A 125 -6.31 7.37 31.21
CA LEU A 125 -5.99 6.34 32.19
C LEU A 125 -4.68 5.61 31.84
N PRO A 126 -3.81 5.33 32.83
CA PRO A 126 -2.55 4.63 32.60
C PRO A 126 -2.79 3.21 32.10
N GLY A 127 -2.05 2.82 31.07
CA GLY A 127 -2.15 1.52 30.41
C GLY A 127 -0.87 1.17 29.65
N VAL A 128 -0.79 -0.06 29.16
CA VAL A 128 0.34 -0.55 28.36
C VAL A 128 -0.14 -0.71 26.91
N LEU A 129 0.53 -0.03 25.98
CA LEU A 129 0.25 -0.22 24.56
C LEU A 129 0.89 -1.53 24.13
N VAL A 130 0.10 -2.45 23.60
CA VAL A 130 0.55 -3.78 23.19
C VAL A 130 0.06 -4.10 21.79
N LYS A 131 0.85 -4.90 21.08
CA LYS A 131 0.43 -5.53 19.83
C LYS A 131 -0.55 -6.67 20.15
N ARG A 132 -1.73 -6.67 19.52
CA ARG A 132 -2.69 -7.78 19.61
C ARG A 132 -2.59 -8.62 18.33
N PRO A 133 -2.01 -9.84 18.37
CA PRO A 133 -1.85 -10.65 17.17
C PRO A 133 -3.20 -11.04 16.53
N VAL A 134 -3.29 -10.95 15.21
CA VAL A 134 -4.40 -11.49 14.41
C VAL A 134 -3.93 -12.65 13.51
N PRO A 135 -4.83 -13.49 12.97
CA PRO A 135 -4.44 -14.56 12.05
C PRO A 135 -3.58 -14.06 10.88
N ALA A 136 -2.50 -14.77 10.58
CA ALA A 136 -1.61 -14.50 9.46
C ALA A 136 -2.19 -15.04 8.15
N ASP A 137 -3.32 -14.47 7.74
CA ASP A 137 -3.98 -14.73 6.46
C ASP A 137 -3.96 -13.49 5.56
N ASN A 138 -4.50 -13.62 4.36
CA ASN A 138 -4.59 -12.54 3.37
C ASN A 138 -5.55 -11.41 3.78
N SER A 139 -6.14 -11.47 4.98
CA SER A 139 -7.12 -10.53 5.51
C SER A 139 -6.68 -9.83 6.79
N CYS A 140 -5.43 -9.98 7.23
CA CYS A 140 -4.92 -9.40 8.49
C CYS A 140 -5.20 -7.89 8.64
N LEU A 141 -5.12 -7.10 7.57
CA LEU A 141 -5.47 -5.67 7.58
C LEU A 141 -6.93 -5.44 8.03
N PHE A 142 -7.88 -6.14 7.40
CA PHE A 142 -9.30 -5.96 7.65
C PHE A 142 -9.66 -6.44 9.05
N THR A 143 -9.11 -7.58 9.46
CA THR A 143 -9.26 -8.11 10.83
C THR A 143 -8.74 -7.11 11.86
N SER A 144 -7.56 -6.52 11.61
CA SER A 144 -6.95 -5.52 12.50
C SER A 144 -7.79 -4.25 12.62
N VAL A 145 -8.24 -3.71 11.48
CA VAL A 145 -9.09 -2.52 11.45
C VAL A 145 -10.44 -2.79 12.12
N TYR A 146 -11.06 -3.93 11.85
CA TYR A 146 -12.32 -4.30 12.49
C TYR A 146 -12.18 -4.41 14.00
N LEU A 147 -11.14 -5.10 14.49
CA LEU A 147 -10.88 -5.25 15.92
C LEU A 147 -10.70 -3.89 16.58
N ALA A 148 -9.96 -2.98 15.92
CA ALA A 148 -9.76 -1.64 16.43
C ALA A 148 -11.06 -0.81 16.47
N LEU A 149 -11.90 -0.91 15.43
CA LEU A 149 -13.20 -0.22 15.38
C LEU A 149 -14.23 -0.83 16.34
N SER A 150 -14.11 -2.12 16.65
CA SER A 150 -15.07 -2.88 17.47
C SER A 150 -14.62 -3.05 18.92
N ASN A 151 -13.78 -2.13 19.44
CA ASN A 151 -13.30 -2.14 20.83
C ASN A 151 -12.66 -3.47 21.29
N GLY A 152 -11.97 -4.17 20.38
CA GLY A 152 -11.29 -5.43 20.68
C GLY A 152 -12.02 -6.69 20.23
N ASP A 153 -13.22 -6.58 19.66
CA ASP A 153 -13.97 -7.75 19.20
C ASP A 153 -13.38 -8.38 17.93
N TYR A 154 -13.41 -9.71 17.88
CA TYR A 154 -13.01 -10.50 16.72
C TYR A 154 -14.24 -11.11 16.04
N ASP A 155 -14.38 -10.87 14.73
CA ASP A 155 -15.38 -11.50 13.86
C ASP A 155 -14.73 -12.01 12.58
N ALA A 156 -14.83 -13.32 12.35
CA ALA A 156 -14.30 -13.98 11.16
C ALA A 156 -14.97 -13.50 9.85
N GLY A 157 -16.21 -12.99 9.91
CA GLY A 157 -16.94 -12.44 8.77
C GLY A 157 -16.64 -10.98 8.45
N ALA A 158 -15.90 -10.28 9.33
CA ALA A 158 -15.67 -8.84 9.20
C ALA A 158 -14.88 -8.45 7.95
N SER A 159 -13.92 -9.28 7.52
CA SER A 159 -13.09 -9.01 6.33
C SER A 159 -13.94 -8.78 5.09
N GLY A 160 -14.90 -9.67 4.82
CA GLY A 160 -15.82 -9.55 3.69
C GLY A 160 -16.67 -8.28 3.76
N ALA A 161 -17.16 -7.91 4.95
CA ALA A 161 -17.94 -6.69 5.14
C ALA A 161 -17.11 -5.43 4.87
N LEU A 162 -15.87 -5.35 5.38
CA LEU A 162 -14.99 -4.21 5.14
C LEU A 162 -14.57 -4.10 3.66
N ARG A 163 -14.27 -5.22 3.01
CA ARG A 163 -13.99 -5.26 1.56
C ARG A 163 -15.18 -4.74 0.75
N GLN A 164 -16.40 -5.09 1.13
CA GLN A 164 -17.61 -4.57 0.50
C GLN A 164 -17.74 -3.05 0.69
N VAL A 165 -17.52 -2.55 1.90
CA VAL A 165 -17.50 -1.10 2.18
C VAL A 165 -16.49 -0.38 1.28
N ILE A 166 -15.28 -0.93 1.12
CA ILE A 166 -14.25 -0.37 0.25
C ILE A 166 -14.70 -0.37 -1.21
N ALA A 167 -15.20 -1.51 -1.72
CA ALA A 167 -15.67 -1.62 -3.09
C ALA A 167 -16.78 -0.61 -3.40
N ASP A 168 -17.72 -0.42 -2.46
CA ASP A 168 -18.82 0.52 -2.60
C ASP A 168 -18.33 1.98 -2.57
N CYS A 169 -17.44 2.33 -1.65
CA CYS A 169 -16.84 3.68 -1.59
C CYS A 169 -16.02 4.01 -2.84
N VAL A 170 -15.23 3.06 -3.33
CA VAL A 170 -14.43 3.21 -4.55
C VAL A 170 -15.33 3.35 -5.79
N ALA A 171 -16.42 2.57 -5.86
CA ALA A 171 -17.36 2.67 -6.97
C ALA A 171 -18.12 4.01 -6.99
N ALA A 172 -18.41 4.57 -5.81
CA ALA A 172 -19.17 5.80 -5.66
C ALA A 172 -18.38 7.07 -6.01
N ASP A 173 -17.06 7.09 -5.79
CA ASP A 173 -16.20 8.25 -6.04
C ASP A 173 -15.13 7.96 -7.11
N ARG A 174 -15.57 7.91 -8.37
CA ARG A 174 -14.69 7.61 -9.51
C ARG A 174 -13.71 8.74 -9.86
N GLU A 175 -13.97 9.95 -9.34
CA GLU A 175 -13.09 11.11 -9.55
C GLU A 175 -11.87 11.05 -8.65
N THR A 176 -12.04 10.65 -7.39
CA THR A 176 -10.91 10.38 -6.49
C THR A 176 -10.23 9.06 -6.86
N TYR A 177 -11.01 7.99 -6.96
CA TYR A 177 -10.50 6.63 -7.17
C TYR A 177 -10.38 6.29 -8.66
N THR A 178 -9.53 7.06 -9.33
CA THR A 178 -9.16 6.84 -10.73
C THR A 178 -8.25 5.62 -10.88
N GLU A 179 -8.06 5.17 -12.13
CA GLU A 179 -7.08 4.12 -12.43
C GLU A 179 -5.66 4.48 -11.95
N ALA A 180 -5.29 5.76 -12.00
CA ALA A 180 -4.01 6.23 -11.49
C ALA A 180 -3.88 6.08 -9.97
N PHE A 181 -4.97 6.29 -9.24
CA PHE A 181 -5.00 6.11 -7.79
C PHE A 181 -4.97 4.62 -7.39
N LEU A 182 -5.73 3.81 -8.11
CA LEU A 182 -5.97 2.40 -7.78
C LEU A 182 -4.94 1.43 -8.39
N GLY A 183 -4.13 1.89 -9.35
CA GLY A 183 -3.23 1.06 -10.13
C GLY A 183 -3.92 0.11 -11.12
N ARG A 184 -5.25 0.22 -11.27
CA ARG A 184 -6.08 -0.55 -12.20
C ARG A 184 -7.44 0.14 -12.42
N PRO A 185 -8.20 -0.20 -13.47
CA PRO A 185 -9.51 0.37 -13.70
C PRO A 185 -10.42 0.24 -12.48
N ASN A 186 -11.13 1.31 -12.13
CA ASN A 186 -11.97 1.39 -10.93
C ASN A 186 -12.92 0.18 -10.76
N ARG A 187 -13.59 -0.25 -11.84
CA ARG A 187 -14.49 -1.42 -11.80
C ARG A 187 -13.73 -2.72 -11.53
N GLU A 188 -12.54 -2.86 -12.08
CA GLU A 188 -11.68 -4.03 -11.85
C GLU A 188 -11.21 -4.04 -10.40
N TYR A 189 -10.86 -2.87 -9.84
CA TYR A 189 -10.50 -2.74 -8.42
C TYR A 189 -11.61 -3.17 -7.47
N CYS A 190 -12.84 -2.69 -7.69
CA CYS A 190 -13.99 -3.10 -6.89
C CYS A 190 -14.18 -4.62 -6.91
N THR A 191 -13.90 -5.29 -8.03
CA THR A 191 -13.96 -6.76 -8.12
C THR A 191 -12.77 -7.42 -7.43
N TRP A 192 -11.57 -6.86 -7.62
CA TRP A 192 -10.32 -7.35 -7.06
C TRP A 192 -10.35 -7.34 -5.53
N ILE A 193 -10.76 -6.23 -4.90
CA ILE A 193 -10.71 -6.09 -3.45
C ILE A 193 -11.68 -7.02 -2.69
N LEU A 194 -12.74 -7.49 -3.37
CA LEU A 194 -13.71 -8.45 -2.82
C LEU A 194 -13.17 -9.88 -2.70
N ASN A 195 -12.06 -10.22 -3.36
CA ASN A 195 -11.44 -11.54 -3.20
C ASN A 195 -10.60 -11.56 -1.91
N GLU A 196 -10.91 -12.51 -1.02
CA GLU A 196 -10.25 -12.72 0.27
C GLU A 196 -8.77 -13.08 0.16
N GLU A 197 -8.30 -13.55 -1.00
CA GLU A 197 -6.89 -13.84 -1.27
C GLU A 197 -6.04 -12.58 -1.48
N HIS A 198 -6.66 -11.44 -1.75
CA HIS A 198 -5.94 -10.19 -2.01
C HIS A 198 -5.69 -9.40 -0.73
N TRP A 199 -4.46 -8.93 -0.58
CA TRP A 199 -4.04 -8.10 0.54
C TRP A 199 -4.56 -6.68 0.36
N GLY A 200 -5.03 -6.08 1.46
CA GLY A 200 -5.23 -4.64 1.51
C GLY A 200 -3.95 -3.90 1.87
N GLY A 201 -3.96 -2.59 1.72
CA GLY A 201 -2.88 -1.74 2.18
C GLY A 201 -3.27 -0.27 2.29
N ALA A 202 -2.40 0.61 1.77
CA ALA A 202 -2.56 2.06 1.90
C ALA A 202 -3.86 2.60 1.29
N ILE A 203 -4.33 2.03 0.18
CA ILE A 203 -5.60 2.45 -0.45
C ILE A 203 -6.76 2.09 0.47
N GLU A 204 -6.85 0.83 0.93
CA GLU A 204 -7.89 0.39 1.85
C GLU A 204 -7.93 1.22 3.13
N LEU A 205 -6.77 1.49 3.74
CA LEU A 205 -6.68 2.36 4.92
C LEU A 205 -7.17 3.78 4.63
N SER A 206 -6.85 4.35 3.47
CA SER A 206 -7.34 5.69 3.09
C SER A 206 -8.87 5.73 2.91
N VAL A 207 -9.44 4.68 2.30
CA VAL A 207 -10.88 4.56 2.07
C VAL A 207 -11.61 4.35 3.38
N LEU A 208 -11.15 3.42 4.22
CA LEU A 208 -11.75 3.10 5.51
C LEU A 208 -11.63 4.27 6.49
N SER A 209 -10.49 4.96 6.52
CA SER A 209 -10.30 6.16 7.33
C SER A 209 -11.34 7.23 7.00
N ARG A 210 -11.58 7.48 5.70
CA ARG A 210 -12.61 8.42 5.25
C ARG A 210 -14.03 7.92 5.55
N HIS A 211 -14.30 6.63 5.39
CA HIS A 211 -15.62 6.06 5.62
C HIS A 211 -16.05 6.15 7.09
N TYR A 212 -15.13 5.83 8.01
CA TYR A 212 -15.42 5.82 9.44
C TYR A 212 -15.13 7.14 10.16
N ASN A 213 -14.55 8.13 9.47
CA ASN A 213 -14.08 9.39 10.05
C ASN A 213 -13.09 9.19 11.22
N VAL A 214 -12.16 8.25 11.03
CA VAL A 214 -11.13 7.89 12.01
C VAL A 214 -9.78 7.98 11.32
N GLU A 215 -8.81 8.65 11.95
CA GLU A 215 -7.44 8.62 11.47
C GLU A 215 -6.86 7.21 11.67
N MET A 216 -6.34 6.60 10.60
CA MET A 216 -5.70 5.29 10.69
C MET A 216 -4.19 5.49 10.61
N VAL A 217 -3.46 5.03 11.63
CA VAL A 217 -2.00 5.17 11.65
C VAL A 217 -1.36 3.79 11.60
N ALA A 218 -0.65 3.50 10.50
CA ALA A 218 0.18 2.31 10.39
C ALA A 218 1.63 2.66 10.73
N VAL A 219 2.18 2.02 11.76
CA VAL A 219 3.58 2.14 12.16
C VAL A 219 4.36 1.03 11.49
N ASP A 220 5.26 1.41 10.59
CA ASP A 220 6.12 0.47 9.87
C ASP A 220 7.31 0.09 10.76
N ALA A 221 7.36 -1.19 11.16
CA ALA A 221 8.42 -1.76 11.99
C ALA A 221 9.79 -1.73 11.30
N GLN A 222 9.84 -1.86 9.97
CA GLN A 222 11.10 -1.86 9.22
C GLN A 222 11.69 -0.46 9.15
N SER A 223 10.89 0.53 8.78
CA SER A 223 11.36 1.91 8.56
C SER A 223 11.29 2.80 9.81
N GLY A 224 10.52 2.42 10.83
CA GLY A 224 10.26 3.25 12.00
C GLY A 224 9.46 4.51 11.67
N ARG A 225 8.59 4.46 10.65
CA ARG A 225 7.80 5.61 10.18
C ARG A 225 6.32 5.42 10.47
N LEU A 226 5.64 6.54 10.70
CA LEU A 226 4.20 6.62 10.83
C LEU A 226 3.57 6.95 9.48
N HIS A 227 2.72 6.06 8.98
CA HIS A 227 1.86 6.29 7.83
C HIS A 227 0.47 6.68 8.34
N ARG A 228 0.15 7.97 8.24
CA ARG A 228 -1.10 8.54 8.77
C ARG A 228 -2.11 8.78 7.65
N PHE A 229 -3.23 8.07 7.70
CA PHE A 229 -4.34 8.18 6.75
C PHE A 229 -5.45 9.00 7.39
N GLY A 230 -5.91 10.05 6.70
CA GLY A 230 -6.94 10.97 7.21
C GLY A 230 -6.42 12.10 8.12
N ALA A 231 -5.10 12.28 8.25
CA ALA A 231 -4.49 13.31 9.11
C ALA A 231 -4.90 14.74 8.74
N ASP A 232 -5.22 14.99 7.47
CA ASP A 232 -5.65 16.29 6.93
C ASP A 232 -7.15 16.55 7.11
N LYS A 233 -7.91 15.60 7.66
CA LYS A 233 -9.38 15.68 7.76
C LYS A 233 -9.88 16.22 9.10
N GLY A 234 -8.99 16.41 10.07
CA GLY A 234 -9.37 16.92 11.39
C GLY A 234 -10.26 15.95 12.18
N PHE A 235 -10.05 14.64 12.02
CA PHE A 235 -10.75 13.64 12.83
C PHE A 235 -10.33 13.72 14.31
N ASP A 236 -11.28 13.45 15.21
CA ASP A 236 -11.03 13.49 16.66
C ASP A 236 -10.48 12.17 17.21
N GLN A 237 -10.64 11.08 16.46
CA GLN A 237 -10.30 9.72 16.85
C GLN A 237 -9.24 9.13 15.90
N ARG A 238 -8.33 8.32 16.45
CA ARG A 238 -7.40 7.49 15.69
C ARG A 238 -7.35 6.05 16.17
N LEU A 239 -7.01 5.14 15.26
CA LEU A 239 -6.55 3.80 15.57
C LEU A 239 -5.09 3.62 15.16
N LEU A 240 -4.42 2.67 15.79
CA LEU A 240 -3.00 2.39 15.59
C LEU A 240 -2.82 0.93 15.14
N LEU A 241 -2.02 0.74 14.09
CA LEU A 241 -1.66 -0.56 13.54
C LEU A 241 -0.13 -0.68 13.54
N LEU A 242 0.39 -1.86 13.81
CA LEU A 242 1.77 -2.23 13.52
C LEU A 242 1.82 -2.97 12.19
N TYR A 243 2.71 -2.56 11.30
CA TYR A 243 2.95 -3.19 10.02
C TYR A 243 4.40 -3.68 9.95
N ASP A 244 4.60 -4.96 9.65
CA ASP A 244 5.91 -5.59 9.69
C ASP A 244 6.56 -5.82 8.31
N GLY A 245 5.89 -5.36 7.24
CA GLY A 245 6.28 -5.58 5.85
C GLY A 245 5.31 -6.50 5.09
N ILE A 246 4.60 -7.40 5.78
CA ILE A 246 3.62 -8.31 5.16
C ILE A 246 2.35 -8.50 5.98
N HIS A 247 2.39 -8.17 7.26
CA HIS A 247 1.31 -8.43 8.21
C HIS A 247 0.96 -7.18 9.01
N TYR A 248 -0.33 -7.04 9.33
CA TYR A 248 -0.86 -5.99 10.17
C TYR A 248 -1.38 -6.60 11.48
N ASP A 249 -1.04 -5.99 12.60
CA ASP A 249 -1.64 -6.25 13.90
C ASP A 249 -2.15 -4.92 14.51
N PRO A 250 -3.32 -4.87 15.15
CA PRO A 250 -3.77 -3.68 15.86
C PRO A 250 -2.95 -3.47 17.15
N LEU A 251 -2.67 -2.20 17.45
CA LEU A 251 -2.12 -1.78 18.73
C LEU A 251 -3.27 -1.39 19.65
N VAL A 252 -3.32 -2.02 20.82
CA VAL A 252 -4.38 -1.85 21.82
C VAL A 252 -3.76 -1.40 23.14
N LEU A 253 -4.42 -0.51 23.85
CA LEU A 253 -3.98 -0.09 25.18
C LEU A 253 -4.69 -0.95 26.21
N GLU A 254 -3.94 -1.83 26.87
CA GLU A 254 -4.44 -2.64 27.98
C GLU A 254 -4.39 -1.82 29.27
N PRO A 255 -5.52 -1.67 29.98
CA PRO A 255 -5.56 -0.93 31.23
C PRO A 255 -4.79 -1.67 32.33
N LEU A 256 -4.11 -0.93 33.21
CA LEU A 256 -3.47 -1.53 34.38
C LEU A 256 -4.49 -2.04 35.42
N GLU A 257 -5.70 -1.47 35.41
CA GLU A 257 -6.79 -1.87 36.29
C GLU A 257 -7.49 -3.15 35.77
N PRO A 258 -7.55 -4.23 36.56
CA PRO A 258 -8.26 -5.44 36.18
C PRO A 258 -9.74 -5.20 35.92
N GLY A 259 -10.29 -5.82 34.86
CA GLY A 259 -11.71 -5.79 34.54
C GLY A 259 -12.18 -4.56 33.75
N ARG A 260 -11.29 -3.61 33.45
CA ARG A 260 -11.56 -2.53 32.50
C ARG A 260 -11.42 -3.05 31.05
N PRO A 261 -12.25 -2.54 30.11
CA PRO A 261 -12.09 -2.89 28.69
C PRO A 261 -10.81 -2.27 28.13
N VAL A 262 -10.27 -2.93 27.10
CA VAL A 262 -9.14 -2.38 26.32
C VAL A 262 -9.58 -1.11 25.57
N ARG A 263 -8.63 -0.22 25.31
CA ARG A 263 -8.84 0.93 24.41
C ARG A 263 -8.19 0.64 23.07
N THR A 264 -8.94 0.85 22.00
CA THR A 264 -8.48 0.63 20.61
C THR A 264 -8.63 1.86 19.73
N LEU A 265 -9.45 2.81 20.16
CA LEU A 265 -9.58 4.15 19.60
C LEU A 265 -9.05 5.17 20.60
N PHE A 266 -8.32 6.15 20.08
CA PHE A 266 -7.60 7.14 20.86
C PHE A 266 -7.93 8.54 20.34
N SER A 267 -7.84 9.56 21.19
CA SER A 267 -7.94 10.93 20.70
C SER A 267 -6.76 11.23 19.77
N THR A 268 -6.99 11.99 18.69
CA THR A 268 -5.91 12.46 17.83
C THR A 268 -4.94 13.44 18.52
N ARG A 269 -5.27 13.88 19.74
CA ARG A 269 -4.44 14.73 20.60
C ARG A 269 -3.48 13.96 21.49
N GLU A 270 -3.65 12.63 21.62
CA GLU A 270 -2.80 11.77 22.45
C GLU A 270 -1.51 11.38 21.71
N ASP A 271 -0.64 12.36 21.41
CA ASP A 271 0.61 12.12 20.67
C ASP A 271 1.61 11.24 21.43
N ALA A 272 1.48 11.13 22.76
CA ALA A 272 2.26 10.18 23.56
C ALA A 272 2.07 8.72 23.10
N LEU A 273 0.89 8.35 22.60
CA LEU A 273 0.63 7.01 22.08
C LEU A 273 1.36 6.75 20.75
N LEU A 274 1.64 7.79 19.96
CA LEU A 274 2.44 7.65 18.75
C LEU A 274 3.91 7.35 19.09
N ALA A 275 4.43 7.94 20.16
CA ALA A 275 5.77 7.65 20.66
C ALA A 275 5.87 6.19 21.13
N LEU A 276 4.89 5.71 21.92
CA LEU A 276 4.83 4.31 22.36
C LEU A 276 4.70 3.34 21.18
N ALA A 277 3.92 3.69 20.15
CA ALA A 277 3.79 2.85 18.96
C ALA A 277 5.11 2.77 18.17
N LEU A 278 5.89 3.86 18.12
CA LEU A 278 7.23 3.86 17.55
C LEU A 278 8.22 3.03 18.37
N GLU A 279 8.12 3.05 19.71
CA GLU A 279 8.91 2.18 20.59
C GLU A 279 8.61 0.70 20.33
N LEU A 280 7.34 0.31 20.21
CA LEU A 280 6.94 -1.05 19.84
C LEU A 280 7.49 -1.46 18.47
N ALA A 281 7.47 -0.56 17.49
CA ALA A 281 8.07 -0.81 16.18
C ALA A 281 9.59 -1.01 16.27
N GLN A 282 10.28 -0.24 17.10
CA GLN A 282 11.72 -0.41 17.37
C GLN A 282 12.01 -1.74 18.09
N GLU A 283 11.18 -2.14 19.04
CA GLU A 283 11.30 -3.43 19.73
C GLU A 283 11.07 -4.61 18.77
N ALA A 284 10.03 -4.53 17.93
CA ALA A 284 9.78 -5.52 16.88
C ALA A 284 10.97 -5.64 15.93
N LYS A 285 11.57 -4.50 15.55
CA LYS A 285 12.78 -4.46 14.73
C LYS A 285 13.99 -5.08 15.44
N ALA A 286 14.24 -4.71 16.69
CA ALA A 286 15.34 -5.23 17.49
C ALA A 286 15.22 -6.75 17.72
N SER A 287 13.98 -7.22 17.90
CA SER A 287 13.65 -8.63 18.09
C SER A 287 13.54 -9.43 16.79
N ARG A 288 13.79 -8.81 15.63
CA ARG A 288 13.59 -9.38 14.28
C ARG A 288 12.19 -9.93 14.05
N GLN A 289 11.19 -9.40 14.74
CA GLN A 289 9.77 -9.68 14.51
C GLN A 289 9.24 -8.82 13.35
N TYR A 290 10.01 -8.76 12.26
CA TYR A 290 9.61 -8.12 11.02
C TYR A 290 10.14 -8.93 9.84
N THR A 291 9.33 -9.03 8.79
CA THR A 291 9.73 -9.78 7.59
C THR A 291 10.20 -8.78 6.56
N ASP A 292 11.52 -8.70 6.38
CA ASP A 292 12.10 -7.92 5.29
C ASP A 292 11.81 -8.61 3.96
N VAL A 293 10.63 -8.39 3.39
CA VAL A 293 10.21 -8.94 2.09
C VAL A 293 11.18 -8.60 0.94
N ARG A 294 12.10 -7.67 1.12
CA ARG A 294 13.13 -7.37 0.12
C ARG A 294 14.39 -8.22 0.29
N ASN A 295 14.70 -8.69 1.49
CA ASN A 295 15.97 -9.37 1.80
C ASN A 295 15.82 -10.73 2.50
N PHE A 296 14.60 -11.21 2.76
CA PHE A 296 14.37 -12.51 3.39
C PHE A 296 14.89 -13.67 2.54
N THR A 297 15.54 -14.64 3.18
CA THR A 297 16.04 -15.84 2.51
C THR A 297 14.96 -16.90 2.44
N LEU A 298 14.62 -17.29 1.22
CA LEU A 298 13.71 -18.38 0.92
C LEU A 298 14.48 -19.56 0.34
N ARG A 299 13.98 -20.76 0.58
CA ARG A 299 14.37 -21.98 -0.12
C ARG A 299 13.18 -22.49 -0.90
N CYS A 300 13.36 -22.71 -2.20
CA CYS A 300 12.37 -23.45 -2.96
C CYS A 300 12.30 -24.88 -2.43
N LEU A 301 11.15 -25.34 -1.96
CA LEU A 301 10.98 -26.69 -1.42
C LEU A 301 10.91 -27.78 -2.50
N VAL A 302 10.88 -27.38 -3.78
CA VAL A 302 10.81 -28.30 -4.94
C VAL A 302 12.21 -28.59 -5.50
N CYS A 303 13.08 -27.57 -5.56
CA CYS A 303 14.41 -27.70 -6.16
C CYS A 303 15.57 -27.25 -5.25
N ASP A 304 15.28 -26.94 -3.99
CA ASP A 304 16.24 -26.56 -2.94
C ASP A 304 17.10 -25.31 -3.24
N VAL A 305 16.73 -24.52 -4.26
CA VAL A 305 17.42 -23.25 -4.57
C VAL A 305 17.15 -22.22 -3.46
N GLY A 306 18.23 -21.63 -2.95
CA GLY A 306 18.19 -20.45 -2.08
C GLY A 306 17.90 -19.18 -2.87
N LEU A 307 16.98 -18.37 -2.36
CA LEU A 307 16.42 -17.18 -2.99
C LEU A 307 16.45 -16.05 -1.96
N VAL A 308 16.73 -14.82 -2.40
CA VAL A 308 16.79 -13.66 -1.51
C VAL A 308 15.77 -12.64 -1.97
N GLY A 309 14.78 -12.37 -1.11
CA GLY A 309 13.72 -11.42 -1.36
C GLY A 309 12.60 -11.93 -2.27
N GLN A 310 11.50 -11.20 -2.26
CA GLN A 310 10.29 -11.52 -3.01
C GLN A 310 10.53 -11.54 -4.52
N GLU A 311 11.42 -10.68 -5.04
CA GLU A 311 11.69 -10.61 -6.48
C GLU A 311 12.42 -11.87 -6.97
N ALA A 312 13.36 -12.41 -6.19
CA ALA A 312 14.03 -13.66 -6.53
C ALA A 312 13.05 -14.84 -6.52
N ALA A 313 12.14 -14.89 -5.54
CA ALA A 313 11.10 -15.92 -5.47
C ALA A 313 10.09 -15.81 -6.62
N ARG A 314 9.65 -14.59 -6.95
CA ARG A 314 8.72 -14.35 -8.06
C ARG A 314 9.33 -14.74 -9.40
N ARG A 315 10.59 -14.37 -9.62
CA ARG A 315 11.34 -14.77 -10.82
C ARG A 315 11.53 -16.29 -10.88
N HIS A 316 11.91 -16.92 -9.77
CA HIS A 316 12.04 -18.37 -9.68
C HIS A 316 10.72 -19.08 -10.02
N ALA A 317 9.58 -18.60 -9.50
CA ALA A 317 8.26 -19.13 -9.81
C ALA A 317 7.91 -19.02 -11.30
N GLN A 318 8.26 -17.89 -11.93
CA GLN A 318 8.02 -17.68 -13.36
C GLN A 318 8.88 -18.59 -14.24
N ASP A 319 10.16 -18.75 -13.89
CA ASP A 319 11.11 -19.52 -14.70
C ASP A 319 10.92 -21.04 -14.55
N THR A 320 10.47 -21.50 -13.37
CA THR A 320 10.43 -22.93 -13.03
C THR A 320 9.01 -23.48 -12.82
N GLY A 321 8.02 -22.62 -12.64
CA GLY A 321 6.67 -23.01 -12.22
C GLY A 321 6.56 -23.40 -10.74
N HIS A 322 7.63 -23.28 -9.95
CA HIS A 322 7.60 -23.61 -8.53
C HIS A 322 6.95 -22.50 -7.70
N SER A 323 6.01 -22.85 -6.82
CA SER A 323 5.33 -21.90 -5.92
C SER A 323 5.45 -22.24 -4.44
N SER A 324 6.20 -23.30 -4.10
CA SER A 324 6.39 -23.75 -2.73
C SER A 324 7.75 -23.31 -2.18
N TYR A 325 7.73 -22.45 -1.18
CA TYR A 325 8.92 -21.85 -0.56
C TYR A 325 8.87 -22.01 0.96
N GLY A 326 10.03 -22.24 1.58
CA GLY A 326 10.22 -22.20 3.03
C GLY A 326 11.27 -21.17 3.39
N GLU A 327 11.08 -20.45 4.48
CA GLU A 327 12.05 -19.47 4.98
C GLU A 327 13.30 -20.16 5.56
N VAL A 328 14.47 -19.57 5.36
CA VAL A 328 15.78 -20.06 5.83
C VAL A 328 16.40 -19.05 6.78
#